data_AF-A0A918J6G0-F1
#
_entry.id   AF-A0A918J6G0-F1
#
_cell.length_a   1.000
_cell.length_b   1.000
_cell.length_c   1.000
_cell.angle_alpha   90.00
_cell.angle_beta   90.00
_cell.angle_gamma   90.00
#
_symmetry.space_group_name_H-M   'P 1'
#
loop_
_entity.id
_entity.type
_entity.pdbx_description
1 polymer ?
#
loop_
_entity_poly.entity_id
_entity_poly.type
_entity_poly.pdbx_seq_one_letter_code
_entity_poly.pdbx_strand_id
1 'polypeptide(L)'
;MLSLLKQSAALTLIASLTFTSPALAWPWGGDDELDFSSVETMQESVKSVTSDMSPADKEAFGKALLAILIEKNPVTGAAEPGLPQLMAMGQLGDKFYDGMDSWMSGVTVEEVKAKATLIAAQEVAKADAAAQAEVEKKNEADALLAQQACLNEKIVVSNIRVEKGEYSNNLIFEIKNNLKFAISGVQFEYVVKQEGRSVPINKDDSSFGVSGGIEPGETKSLSYYYHGPTGEAGKTFVETRMINAFDAAELPLLDTNTTYIGRPEGYSDQKCE
;
A
#
# COMPACT_ATOMS: atom_id res chain seq x y z
N MET A 1 -44.73 -33.94 5.40
CA MET A 1 -44.76 -32.47 5.62
C MET A 1 -43.34 -31.96 5.50
N LEU A 2 -43.06 -31.30 4.38
CA LEU A 2 -41.84 -30.56 4.09
C LEU A 2 -41.74 -29.32 5.00
N SER A 3 -40.55 -29.01 5.49
CA SER A 3 -40.07 -27.63 5.73
C SER A 3 -38.56 -27.71 6.03
N LEU A 4 -37.71 -27.69 5.00
CA LEU A 4 -37.11 -26.53 4.33
C LEU A 4 -35.97 -25.85 5.12
N LEU A 5 -34.76 -26.13 4.61
CA LEU A 5 -33.52 -25.39 4.73
C LEU A 5 -33.71 -23.85 4.74
N LYS A 6 -32.92 -23.17 5.56
CA LYS A 6 -32.46 -21.80 5.29
C LYS A 6 -30.95 -21.71 5.53
N GLN A 7 -30.19 -21.99 4.48
CA GLN A 7 -28.83 -21.46 4.31
C GLN A 7 -28.98 -20.00 3.88
N SER A 8 -28.52 -19.06 4.72
CA SER A 8 -28.26 -17.70 4.28
C SER A 8 -26.91 -17.67 3.60
N ALA A 9 -26.92 -17.85 2.27
CA ALA A 9 -25.81 -17.42 1.43
C ALA A 9 -25.90 -15.90 1.28
N ALA A 10 -25.01 -15.18 1.95
CA ALA A 10 -24.74 -13.79 1.63
C ALA A 10 -24.04 -13.76 0.27
N LEU A 11 -24.83 -13.60 -0.81
CA LEU A 11 -24.32 -13.22 -2.11
C LEU A 11 -23.77 -11.80 -1.98
N THR A 12 -22.46 -11.68 -1.79
CA THR A 12 -21.76 -10.42 -2.05
C THR A 12 -21.80 -10.23 -3.56
N LEU A 13 -22.76 -9.42 -4.01
CA LEU A 13 -22.85 -8.98 -5.39
C LEU A 13 -21.63 -8.08 -5.64
N ILE A 14 -20.54 -8.66 -6.15
CA ILE A 14 -19.47 -7.88 -6.77
C ILE A 14 -20.07 -7.34 -8.07
N ALA A 15 -20.72 -6.19 -7.95
CA ALA A 15 -21.11 -5.40 -9.09
C ALA A 15 -19.81 -5.03 -9.82
N SER A 16 -19.47 -5.85 -10.81
CA SER A 16 -18.50 -5.52 -11.83
C SER A 16 -19.13 -4.38 -12.64
N LEU A 17 -19.07 -3.16 -12.09
CA LEU A 17 -19.27 -1.94 -12.83
C LEU A 17 -18.11 -1.89 -13.81
N THR A 18 -18.27 -2.55 -14.96
CA THR A 18 -17.59 -2.14 -16.16
C THR A 18 -18.06 -0.71 -16.42
N PHE A 19 -17.34 0.26 -15.84
CA PHE A 19 -17.36 1.62 -16.33
C PHE A 19 -16.82 1.53 -17.75
N THR A 20 -17.71 1.26 -18.70
CA THR A 20 -17.50 1.70 -20.07
C THR A 20 -17.36 3.20 -19.93
N SER A 21 -16.12 3.69 -19.86
CA SER A 21 -15.84 5.12 -19.83
C SER A 21 -16.66 5.72 -20.97
N PRO A 22 -17.65 6.57 -20.69
CA PRO A 22 -18.25 7.33 -21.77
C PRO A 22 -17.08 8.07 -22.39
N ALA A 23 -16.83 7.85 -23.68
CA ALA A 23 -15.94 8.72 -24.42
C ALA A 23 -16.39 10.15 -24.06
N LEU A 24 -15.54 10.90 -23.36
CA LEU A 24 -15.85 12.24 -22.89
C LEU A 24 -16.09 13.08 -24.14
N ALA A 25 -17.35 13.15 -24.54
CA ALA A 25 -17.78 13.90 -25.70
C ALA A 25 -17.85 15.35 -25.25
N TRP A 26 -16.74 16.05 -25.41
CA TRP A 26 -16.67 17.47 -25.14
C TRP A 26 -17.66 18.20 -26.07
N PRO A 27 -18.53 19.08 -25.53
CA PRO A 27 -19.55 19.78 -26.31
C PRO A 27 -18.97 20.90 -27.19
N TRP A 28 -17.67 21.17 -27.05
CA TRP A 28 -16.91 22.17 -27.79
C TRP A 28 -16.06 21.52 -28.90
N GLY A 29 -15.67 22.29 -29.91
CA GLY A 29 -14.97 21.82 -31.11
C GLY A 29 -15.09 22.81 -32.26
N GLY A 30 -14.24 22.66 -33.27
CA GLY A 30 -14.18 23.55 -34.42
C GLY A 30 -12.80 23.52 -35.11
N ASP A 31 -12.79 23.80 -36.40
CA ASP A 31 -11.57 23.85 -37.22
C ASP A 31 -10.85 25.20 -37.10
N ASP A 32 -11.35 26.10 -36.25
CA ASP A 32 -10.76 27.42 -36.02
C ASP A 32 -9.34 27.27 -35.46
N GLU A 33 -8.40 27.95 -36.11
CA GLU A 33 -7.02 28.06 -35.67
C GLU A 33 -6.92 29.08 -34.53
N LEU A 34 -6.16 28.73 -33.49
CA LEU A 34 -5.87 29.64 -32.40
C LEU A 34 -4.72 30.59 -32.81
N ASP A 35 -4.90 31.89 -32.56
CA ASP A 35 -3.91 32.90 -32.91
C ASP A 35 -2.86 33.03 -31.79
N PHE A 36 -1.60 32.71 -32.09
CA PHE A 36 -0.47 32.81 -31.15
C PHE A 36 0.57 33.87 -31.57
N SER A 37 0.18 34.80 -32.45
CA SER A 37 1.09 35.84 -32.97
C SER A 37 1.53 36.83 -31.89
N SER A 38 0.71 37.07 -30.87
CA SER A 38 1.09 37.77 -29.63
C SER A 38 0.37 37.20 -28.41
N VAL A 39 0.77 37.63 -27.21
CA VAL A 39 0.10 37.23 -25.96
C VAL A 39 -1.34 37.75 -25.93
N GLU A 40 -1.57 38.96 -26.44
CA GLU A 40 -2.89 39.59 -26.53
C GLU A 40 -3.80 38.85 -27.51
N THR A 41 -3.32 38.49 -28.71
CA THR A 41 -4.12 37.75 -29.70
C THR A 41 -4.46 36.34 -29.20
N MET A 42 -3.52 35.68 -28.51
CA MET A 42 -3.77 34.40 -27.83
C MET A 42 -4.87 34.53 -26.78
N GLN A 43 -4.81 35.55 -25.92
CA GLN A 43 -5.83 35.75 -24.90
C GLN A 43 -7.21 36.00 -25.52
N GLU A 44 -7.29 36.79 -26.59
CA GLU A 44 -8.54 37.05 -27.31
C GLU A 44 -9.08 35.81 -28.01
N SER A 45 -8.22 35.05 -28.71
CA SER A 45 -8.58 33.82 -29.40
C SER A 45 -9.08 32.75 -28.43
N VAL A 46 -8.34 32.51 -27.34
CA VAL A 46 -8.75 31.59 -26.27
C VAL A 46 -10.06 32.04 -25.62
N LYS A 47 -10.22 33.34 -25.34
CA LYS A 47 -11.46 33.87 -24.74
C LYS A 47 -12.66 33.72 -25.68
N SER A 48 -12.47 33.92 -26.98
CA SER A 48 -13.50 33.74 -28.00
C SER A 48 -14.00 32.29 -28.04
N VAL A 49 -13.08 31.33 -28.00
CA VAL A 49 -13.42 29.90 -28.03
C VAL A 49 -14.04 29.43 -26.72
N THR A 50 -13.56 29.97 -25.59
CA THR A 50 -13.94 29.47 -24.26
C THR A 50 -15.12 30.21 -23.63
N SER A 51 -15.60 31.35 -24.16
CA SER A 51 -16.61 32.19 -23.47
C SER A 51 -17.84 31.40 -23.01
N ASP A 52 -18.33 30.54 -23.90
CA ASP A 52 -19.59 29.82 -23.76
C ASP A 52 -19.42 28.43 -23.11
N MET A 53 -18.18 28.05 -22.80
CA MET A 53 -17.86 26.79 -22.13
C MET A 53 -18.21 26.81 -20.64
N SER A 54 -18.57 25.64 -20.12
CA SER A 54 -18.70 25.42 -18.68
C SER A 54 -17.34 25.58 -17.97
N PRO A 55 -17.30 25.80 -16.64
CA PRO A 55 -16.05 25.85 -15.90
C PRO A 55 -15.18 24.59 -16.05
N ALA A 56 -15.80 23.41 -16.10
CA ALA A 56 -15.10 22.13 -16.28
C ALA A 56 -14.48 22.01 -17.68
N ASP A 57 -15.21 22.46 -18.71
CA ASP A 57 -14.72 22.48 -20.09
C ASP A 57 -13.56 23.47 -20.27
N LYS A 58 -13.63 24.64 -19.63
CA LYS A 58 -12.54 25.64 -19.61
C LYS A 58 -11.27 25.06 -18.99
N GLU A 59 -11.42 24.31 -17.90
CA GLU A 59 -10.29 23.63 -17.26
C GLU A 59 -9.69 22.55 -18.18
N ALA A 60 -10.53 21.71 -18.80
CA ALA A 60 -10.09 20.67 -19.72
C ALA A 60 -9.37 21.27 -20.95
N PHE A 61 -9.93 22.33 -21.53
CA PHE A 61 -9.33 23.09 -22.62
C PHE A 61 -7.98 23.68 -22.21
N GLY A 62 -7.91 24.36 -21.06
CA GLY A 62 -6.68 24.97 -20.56
C GLY A 62 -5.57 23.96 -20.30
N LYS A 63 -5.88 22.82 -19.68
CA LYS A 63 -4.92 21.72 -19.47
C LYS A 63 -4.40 21.15 -20.79
N ALA A 64 -5.30 20.95 -21.75
CA ALA A 64 -4.96 20.42 -23.06
C ALA A 64 -4.11 21.40 -23.88
N LEU A 65 -4.47 22.67 -23.89
CA LEU A 65 -3.68 23.73 -24.54
C LEU A 65 -2.30 23.84 -23.90
N LEU A 66 -2.20 23.81 -22.57
CA LEU A 66 -0.91 23.80 -21.88
C LEU A 66 -0.06 22.57 -22.24
N ALA A 67 -0.67 21.39 -22.33
CA ALA A 67 0.03 20.19 -22.74
C ALA A 67 0.58 20.30 -24.17
N ILE A 68 -0.21 20.86 -25.10
CA ILE A 68 0.25 21.12 -26.48
C ILE A 68 1.38 22.15 -26.49
N LEU A 69 1.25 23.24 -25.72
CA LEU A 69 2.29 24.27 -25.59
C LEU A 69 3.63 23.66 -25.13
N ILE A 70 3.58 22.79 -24.13
CA ILE A 70 4.76 22.11 -23.59
C ILE A 70 5.37 21.13 -24.61
N GLU A 71 4.53 20.40 -25.35
CA GLU A 71 4.97 19.39 -26.31
C GLU A 71 5.55 19.98 -27.60
N LYS A 72 4.96 21.07 -28.11
CA LYS A 72 5.42 21.72 -29.34
C LYS A 72 6.61 22.64 -29.12
N ASN A 73 6.82 23.13 -27.90
CA ASN A 73 7.98 23.95 -27.60
C ASN A 73 9.28 23.12 -27.73
N PRO A 74 10.28 23.60 -28.49
CA PRO A 74 11.48 22.81 -28.83
C PRO A 74 12.37 22.47 -27.63
N VAL A 75 12.25 23.20 -26.53
CA VAL A 75 13.05 22.98 -25.31
C VAL A 75 12.31 22.06 -24.35
N THR A 76 11.01 22.30 -24.11
CA THR A 76 10.24 21.48 -23.14
C THR A 76 9.72 20.18 -23.74
N GLY A 77 9.47 20.13 -25.06
CA GLY A 77 9.09 18.91 -25.77
C GLY A 77 10.26 17.95 -25.95
N ALA A 78 11.50 18.45 -25.95
CA ALA A 78 12.71 17.65 -25.99
C ALA A 78 13.14 17.11 -24.60
N ALA A 79 12.55 17.62 -23.52
CA ALA A 79 12.85 17.19 -22.16
C ALA A 79 12.02 15.97 -21.76
N GLU A 80 12.60 15.10 -20.93
CA GLU A 80 11.85 13.97 -20.34
C GLU A 80 10.69 14.49 -19.47
N PRO A 81 9.49 13.87 -19.57
CA PRO A 81 8.34 14.24 -18.75
C PRO A 81 8.66 14.23 -17.24
N GLY A 82 8.14 15.21 -16.50
CA GLY A 82 8.32 15.32 -15.05
C GLY A 82 9.32 16.40 -14.65
N LEU A 83 10.20 16.11 -13.68
CA LEU A 83 11.11 17.11 -13.11
C LEU A 83 12.04 17.78 -14.15
N PRO A 84 12.62 17.06 -15.13
CA PRO A 84 13.44 17.68 -16.18
C PRO A 84 12.66 18.68 -17.03
N GLN A 85 11.45 18.33 -17.44
CA GLN A 85 10.56 19.22 -18.19
C GLN A 85 10.14 20.45 -17.37
N LEU A 86 9.86 20.30 -16.07
CA LEU A 86 9.55 21.42 -15.19
C LEU A 86 10.75 22.38 -15.04
N MET A 87 11.97 21.85 -14.94
CA MET A 87 13.18 22.65 -14.92
C MET A 87 13.38 23.40 -16.24
N ALA A 88 13.13 22.73 -17.38
CA ALA A 88 13.19 23.36 -18.70
C ALA A 88 12.18 24.52 -18.83
N MET A 89 10.96 24.35 -18.35
CA MET A 89 9.96 25.42 -18.30
C MET A 89 10.42 26.60 -17.43
N GLY A 90 10.99 26.33 -16.25
CA GLY A 90 11.50 27.36 -15.34
C GLY A 90 12.69 28.15 -15.92
N GLN A 91 13.49 27.54 -16.80
CA GLN A 91 14.61 28.19 -17.48
C GLN A 91 14.19 29.08 -18.67
N LEU A 92 13.02 28.81 -19.27
CA LEU A 92 12.54 29.58 -20.41
C LEU A 92 12.10 31.00 -20.00
N GLY A 93 11.46 31.16 -18.83
CA GLY A 93 11.03 32.48 -18.34
C GLY A 93 10.28 33.27 -19.42
N ASP A 94 10.67 34.54 -19.63
CA ASP A 94 10.06 35.41 -20.67
C ASP A 94 10.30 34.91 -22.10
N LYS A 95 11.36 34.12 -22.33
CA LYS A 95 11.67 33.50 -23.63
C LYS A 95 10.76 32.35 -23.97
N PHE A 96 9.87 31.94 -23.05
CA PHE A 96 8.84 30.96 -23.35
C PHE A 96 7.95 31.42 -24.51
N TYR A 97 7.67 32.73 -24.59
CA TYR A 97 6.84 33.31 -25.64
C TYR A 97 7.61 33.62 -26.93
N ASP A 98 8.94 33.62 -26.89
CA ASP A 98 9.77 33.87 -28.06
C ASP A 98 9.59 32.72 -29.07
N GLY A 99 9.07 33.07 -30.25
CA GLY A 99 8.81 32.11 -31.32
C GLY A 99 7.52 31.30 -31.16
N MET A 100 6.65 31.62 -30.19
CA MET A 100 5.37 30.93 -29.96
C MET A 100 4.52 30.82 -31.22
N ASP A 101 4.42 31.91 -31.98
CA ASP A 101 3.80 31.95 -33.31
C ASP A 101 4.31 30.84 -34.24
N SER A 102 5.63 30.59 -34.25
CA SER A 102 6.25 29.62 -35.17
C SER A 102 6.00 28.15 -34.82
N TRP A 103 5.94 27.81 -33.52
CA TRP A 103 5.76 26.42 -33.08
C TRP A 103 4.32 26.08 -32.68
N MET A 104 3.45 27.08 -32.52
CA MET A 104 2.01 26.90 -32.33
C MET A 104 1.16 27.15 -33.57
N SER A 105 1.74 27.64 -34.67
CA SER A 105 1.01 27.82 -35.93
C SER A 105 0.31 26.51 -36.35
N GLY A 106 -0.96 26.64 -36.74
CA GLY A 106 -1.82 25.54 -37.15
C GLY A 106 -2.47 24.75 -36.01
N VAL A 107 -2.30 25.14 -34.74
CA VAL A 107 -3.01 24.49 -33.62
C VAL A 107 -4.49 24.89 -33.66
N THR A 108 -5.36 23.90 -33.82
CA THR A 108 -6.80 24.08 -33.91
C THR A 108 -7.52 23.72 -32.62
N VAL A 109 -8.76 24.19 -32.46
CA VAL A 109 -9.62 23.81 -31.33
C VAL A 109 -9.86 22.29 -31.28
N GLU A 110 -9.97 21.62 -32.43
CA GLU A 110 -10.05 20.15 -32.48
C GLU A 110 -8.77 19.45 -32.01
N GLU A 111 -7.58 19.98 -32.28
CA GLU A 111 -6.33 19.44 -31.72
C GLU A 111 -6.34 19.53 -30.18
N VAL A 112 -6.78 20.67 -29.64
CA VAL A 112 -6.94 20.86 -28.19
C VAL A 112 -7.98 19.89 -27.62
N LYS A 113 -9.09 19.64 -28.32
CA LYS A 113 -10.13 18.68 -27.88
C LYS A 113 -9.63 17.25 -27.88
N ALA A 114 -8.92 16.84 -28.93
CA ALA A 114 -8.30 15.53 -29.00
C ALA A 114 -7.33 15.34 -27.83
N LYS A 115 -6.53 16.36 -27.52
CA LYS A 115 -5.60 16.33 -26.38
C LYS A 115 -6.33 16.27 -25.03
N ALA A 116 -7.39 17.04 -24.83
CA ALA A 116 -8.20 16.99 -23.60
C ALA A 116 -8.80 15.60 -23.37
N THR A 117 -9.26 14.95 -24.44
CA THR A 117 -9.79 13.58 -24.40
C THR A 117 -8.71 12.58 -23.99
N LEU A 118 -7.49 12.71 -24.53
CA LEU A 118 -6.36 11.86 -24.15
C LEU A 118 -5.96 12.05 -22.68
N ILE A 119 -5.86 13.30 -22.22
CA ILE A 119 -5.52 13.59 -20.81
C ILE A 119 -6.57 13.02 -19.87
N ALA A 120 -7.85 13.23 -20.16
CA ALA A 120 -8.92 12.70 -19.33
C ALA A 120 -8.94 11.16 -19.30
N ALA A 121 -8.69 10.51 -20.44
CA ALA A 121 -8.56 9.05 -20.49
C ALA A 121 -7.37 8.54 -19.65
N GLN A 122 -6.23 9.25 -19.67
CA GLN A 122 -5.08 8.93 -18.82
C GLN A 122 -5.35 9.15 -17.34
N GLU A 123 -6.08 10.21 -16.97
CA GLU A 123 -6.47 10.48 -15.59
C GLU A 123 -7.40 9.39 -15.04
N VAL A 124 -8.40 8.96 -15.83
CA VAL A 124 -9.28 7.84 -15.46
C VAL A 124 -8.46 6.56 -15.28
N ALA A 125 -7.58 6.22 -16.24
CA ALA A 125 -6.75 5.03 -16.14
C ALA A 125 -5.82 5.06 -14.91
N LYS A 126 -5.26 6.22 -14.57
CA LYS A 126 -4.45 6.39 -13.36
C LYS A 126 -5.27 6.24 -12.09
N ALA A 127 -6.48 6.80 -12.05
CA ALA A 127 -7.37 6.69 -10.91
C ALA A 127 -7.81 5.23 -10.69
N ASP A 128 -8.15 4.52 -11.76
CA ASP A 128 -8.51 3.10 -11.71
C ASP A 128 -7.34 2.23 -11.23
N ALA A 129 -6.13 2.46 -11.76
CA ALA A 129 -4.93 1.76 -11.31
C ALA A 129 -4.62 2.02 -9.82
N ALA A 130 -4.78 3.28 -9.36
CA ALA A 130 -4.58 3.62 -7.95
C ALA A 130 -5.62 2.94 -7.04
N ALA A 131 -6.89 2.91 -7.47
CA ALA A 131 -7.95 2.24 -6.74
C ALA A 131 -7.74 0.71 -6.67
N GLN A 132 -7.31 0.09 -7.77
CA GLN A 132 -6.96 -1.34 -7.79
C GLN A 132 -5.79 -1.64 -6.85
N ALA A 133 -4.72 -0.84 -6.89
CA ALA A 133 -3.58 -1.01 -5.99
C ALA A 133 -3.97 -0.85 -4.50
N GLU A 134 -4.94 0.02 -4.18
CA GLU A 134 -5.45 0.16 -2.81
C GLU A 134 -6.24 -1.08 -2.38
N VAL A 135 -7.08 -1.63 -3.27
CA VAL A 135 -7.81 -2.87 -3.02
C VAL A 135 -6.86 -4.06 -2.83
N GLU A 136 -5.83 -4.19 -3.66
CA GLU A 136 -4.80 -5.23 -3.53
C GLU A 136 -4.08 -5.14 -2.19
N LYS A 137 -3.58 -3.95 -1.81
CA LYS A 137 -2.94 -3.73 -0.51
C LYS A 137 -3.85 -4.09 0.66
N LYS A 138 -5.14 -3.77 0.56
CA LYS A 138 -6.11 -4.13 1.59
C LYS A 138 -6.30 -5.64 1.68
N ASN A 139 -6.43 -6.32 0.55
CA ASN A 139 -6.58 -7.78 0.50
C ASN A 139 -5.33 -8.48 1.06
N GLU A 140 -4.13 -7.98 0.77
CA GLU A 140 -2.87 -8.48 1.34
C GLU A 140 -2.83 -8.30 2.86
N ALA A 141 -3.22 -7.13 3.37
CA ALA A 141 -3.28 -6.88 4.80
C ALA A 141 -4.30 -7.78 5.52
N ASP A 142 -5.48 -7.96 4.94
CA ASP A 142 -6.52 -8.84 5.48
C ASP A 142 -6.05 -10.32 5.48
N ALA A 143 -5.35 -10.75 4.43
CA ALA A 143 -4.75 -12.08 4.35
C ALA A 143 -3.66 -12.29 5.40
N LEU A 144 -2.78 -11.28 5.60
CA LEU A 144 -1.75 -11.31 6.64
C LEU A 144 -2.39 -11.44 8.04
N LEU A 145 -3.43 -10.66 8.33
CA LEU A 145 -4.14 -10.71 9.61
C LEU A 145 -4.81 -12.06 9.84
N ALA A 146 -5.42 -12.65 8.81
CA ALA A 146 -6.01 -13.98 8.88
C ALA A 146 -4.95 -15.06 9.18
N GLN A 147 -3.80 -15.00 8.51
CA GLN A 147 -2.70 -15.92 8.79
C GLN A 147 -2.12 -15.72 10.19
N GLN A 148 -1.95 -14.47 10.64
CA GLN A 148 -1.49 -14.17 11.99
C GLN A 148 -2.47 -14.68 13.06
N ALA A 149 -3.78 -14.52 12.83
CA ALA A 149 -4.81 -15.09 13.72
C ALA A 149 -4.72 -16.62 13.77
N CYS A 150 -4.51 -17.27 12.62
CA CYS A 150 -4.28 -18.71 12.57
C CYS A 150 -3.02 -19.11 13.35
N LEU A 151 -1.89 -18.40 13.20
CA LEU A 151 -0.67 -18.70 13.95
C LEU A 151 -0.88 -18.56 15.46
N ASN A 152 -1.63 -17.55 15.91
CA ASN A 152 -2.01 -17.40 17.32
C ASN A 152 -2.85 -18.57 17.84
N GLU A 153 -3.69 -19.19 17.00
CA GLU A 153 -4.48 -20.36 17.37
C GLU A 153 -3.63 -21.65 17.39
N LYS A 154 -2.79 -21.84 16.37
CA LYS A 154 -2.05 -23.09 16.15
C LYS A 154 -0.77 -23.17 16.98
N ILE A 155 -0.11 -22.05 17.24
CA ILE A 155 1.10 -22.00 18.06
C ILE A 155 0.72 -21.47 19.43
N VAL A 156 0.63 -22.36 20.40
CA VAL A 156 0.18 -22.02 21.75
C VAL A 156 1.39 -21.77 22.63
N VAL A 157 1.49 -20.56 23.16
CA VAL A 157 2.47 -20.19 24.19
C VAL A 157 1.80 -20.32 25.57
N SER A 158 2.34 -21.17 26.43
CA SER A 158 1.76 -21.49 27.75
C SER A 158 2.80 -21.56 28.86
N ASN A 159 2.34 -21.73 30.11
CA ASN A 159 3.19 -21.94 31.29
C ASN A 159 4.26 -20.85 31.49
N ILE A 160 3.92 -19.61 31.10
CA ILE A 160 4.81 -18.46 31.16
C ILE A 160 5.05 -18.05 32.61
N ARG A 161 6.31 -17.98 33.01
CA ARG A 161 6.73 -17.61 34.37
C ARG A 161 8.10 -16.94 34.34
N VAL A 162 8.32 -16.05 35.31
CA VAL A 162 9.64 -15.44 35.53
C VAL A 162 10.32 -16.19 36.66
N GLU A 163 11.44 -16.82 36.37
CA GLU A 163 12.27 -17.52 37.34
C GLU A 163 13.57 -16.76 37.60
N LYS A 164 14.13 -16.90 38.80
CA LYS A 164 15.44 -16.34 39.12
C LYS A 164 16.53 -17.27 38.58
N GLY A 165 17.31 -16.79 37.62
CA GLY A 165 18.52 -17.44 37.14
C GLY A 165 19.77 -17.04 37.94
N GLU A 166 20.92 -17.54 37.50
CA GLU A 166 22.22 -17.35 38.17
C GLU A 166 22.72 -15.90 38.12
N TYR A 167 22.52 -15.23 36.99
CA TYR A 167 22.98 -13.85 36.75
C TYR A 167 21.84 -12.87 36.47
N SER A 168 20.64 -13.38 36.23
CA SER A 168 19.48 -12.62 35.77
C SER A 168 18.17 -13.35 36.03
N ASN A 169 17.05 -12.68 35.80
CA ASN A 169 15.77 -13.37 35.72
C ASN A 169 15.62 -13.98 34.32
N ASN A 170 14.90 -15.09 34.24
CA ASN A 170 14.61 -15.79 33.00
C ASN A 170 13.10 -15.88 32.81
N LEU A 171 12.64 -15.62 31.59
CA LEU A 171 11.28 -15.91 31.16
C LEU A 171 11.26 -17.36 30.67
N ILE A 172 10.58 -18.23 31.42
CA ILE A 172 10.35 -19.62 31.05
C ILE A 172 8.95 -19.74 30.46
N PHE A 173 8.83 -20.39 29.32
CA PHE A 173 7.56 -20.64 28.66
C PHE A 173 7.61 -21.95 27.87
N GLU A 174 6.44 -22.44 27.51
CA GLU A 174 6.29 -23.60 26.65
C GLU A 174 5.64 -23.18 25.34
N ILE A 175 6.14 -23.71 24.23
CA ILE A 175 5.53 -23.55 22.91
C ILE A 175 5.03 -24.91 22.47
N LYS A 176 3.76 -24.99 22.13
CA LYS A 176 3.16 -26.14 21.44
C LYS A 176 2.92 -25.80 19.98
N ASN A 177 3.47 -26.60 19.08
CA ASN A 177 3.22 -26.50 17.65
C ASN A 177 2.02 -27.36 17.25
N ASN A 178 0.87 -26.78 16.90
CA ASN A 178 -0.26 -27.52 16.34
C ASN A 178 -0.40 -27.34 14.81
N LEU A 179 0.64 -26.86 14.14
CA LEU A 179 0.72 -26.85 12.68
C LEU A 179 0.99 -28.26 12.14
N LYS A 180 0.80 -28.45 10.83
CA LYS A 180 1.03 -29.73 10.14
C LYS A 180 2.50 -29.97 9.78
N PHE A 181 3.37 -28.99 10.03
CA PHE A 181 4.80 -29.02 9.69
C PHE A 181 5.63 -28.54 10.89
N ALA A 182 6.91 -28.90 10.87
CA ALA A 182 7.87 -28.52 11.91
C ALA A 182 8.27 -27.04 11.78
N ILE A 183 8.48 -26.38 12.92
CA ILE A 183 8.94 -24.99 12.99
C ILE A 183 10.34 -24.90 13.59
N SER A 184 11.20 -24.04 13.05
CA SER A 184 12.56 -23.79 13.60
C SER A 184 12.57 -22.68 14.65
N GLY A 185 11.50 -21.90 14.75
CA GLY A 185 11.40 -20.80 15.70
C GLY A 185 10.08 -20.06 15.64
N VAL A 186 9.93 -19.11 16.55
CA VAL A 186 8.76 -18.24 16.64
C VAL A 186 9.16 -16.80 16.89
N GLN A 187 8.31 -15.86 16.53
CA GLN A 187 8.38 -14.48 16.97
C GLN A 187 7.05 -14.10 17.62
N PHE A 188 7.09 -13.55 18.82
CA PHE A 188 5.88 -13.05 19.48
C PHE A 188 6.18 -11.80 20.31
N GLU A 189 5.16 -10.96 20.41
CA GLU A 189 5.12 -9.84 21.35
C GLU A 189 4.70 -10.38 22.72
N TYR A 190 5.33 -9.89 23.78
CA TYR A 190 4.90 -10.18 25.14
C TYR A 190 4.77 -8.91 25.98
N VAL A 191 3.77 -8.90 26.85
CA VAL A 191 3.52 -7.80 27.79
C VAL A 191 3.45 -8.35 29.20
N VAL A 192 4.44 -8.01 30.01
CA VAL A 192 4.50 -8.40 31.43
C VAL A 192 3.80 -7.33 32.27
N LYS A 193 2.71 -7.71 32.92
CA LYS A 193 1.91 -6.84 33.79
C LYS A 193 1.94 -7.35 35.23
N GLN A 194 1.79 -6.45 36.19
CA GLN A 194 1.67 -6.78 37.61
C GLN A 194 0.39 -6.17 38.19
N GLU A 195 -0.31 -6.95 39.00
CA GLU A 195 -1.50 -6.52 39.71
C GLU A 195 -1.24 -5.22 40.51
N GLY A 196 -2.18 -4.28 40.43
CA GLY A 196 -2.09 -2.98 41.10
C GLY A 196 -1.24 -1.92 40.38
N ARG A 197 -0.64 -2.23 39.22
CA ARG A 197 0.07 -1.25 38.40
C ARG A 197 -0.72 -0.89 37.13
N SER A 198 -0.81 0.40 36.84
CA SER A 198 -1.41 0.91 35.60
C SER A 198 -0.48 0.84 34.38
N VAL A 199 0.83 0.68 34.60
CA VAL A 199 1.86 0.63 33.54
C VAL A 199 2.48 -0.77 33.50
N PRO A 200 2.58 -1.43 32.33
CA PRO A 200 3.29 -2.70 32.19
C PRO A 200 4.72 -2.62 32.71
N ILE A 201 5.20 -3.73 33.27
CA ILE A 201 6.60 -3.84 33.73
C ILE A 201 7.53 -3.83 32.51
N ASN A 202 7.15 -4.59 31.49
CA ASN A 202 7.92 -4.75 30.28
C ASN A 202 6.95 -5.02 29.12
N LYS A 203 7.26 -4.46 27.96
CA LYS A 203 6.61 -4.74 26.69
C LYS A 203 7.72 -4.87 25.67
N ASP A 204 7.79 -6.00 25.00
CA ASP A 204 8.81 -6.27 24.01
C ASP A 204 8.29 -7.23 22.93
N ASP A 205 9.00 -7.29 21.81
CA ASP A 205 8.85 -8.34 20.83
C ASP A 205 10.19 -9.06 20.66
N SER A 206 10.13 -10.37 20.42
CA SER A 206 11.36 -11.16 20.35
C SER A 206 11.18 -12.35 19.44
N SER A 207 12.25 -12.66 18.71
CA SER A 207 12.37 -13.84 17.86
C SER A 207 13.21 -14.90 18.58
N PHE A 208 12.67 -16.11 18.66
CA PHE A 208 13.25 -17.23 19.37
C PHE A 208 13.53 -18.35 18.37
N GLY A 209 14.81 -18.65 18.17
CA GLY A 209 15.24 -19.88 17.52
C GLY A 209 15.11 -21.06 18.48
N VAL A 210 14.63 -22.20 17.98
CA VAL A 210 14.50 -23.44 18.76
C VAL A 210 15.46 -24.46 18.21
N SER A 211 16.46 -24.85 19.01
CA SER A 211 17.43 -25.86 18.61
C SER A 211 16.72 -27.19 18.33
N GLY A 212 16.92 -27.71 17.12
CA GLY A 212 16.23 -28.91 16.62
C GLY A 212 14.74 -28.72 16.31
N GLY A 213 14.25 -27.47 16.23
CA GLY A 213 12.87 -27.14 15.86
C GLY A 213 11.81 -27.62 16.85
N ILE A 214 10.54 -27.57 16.47
CA ILE A 214 9.39 -28.14 17.18
C ILE A 214 8.54 -28.90 16.15
N GLU A 215 8.44 -30.22 16.31
CA GLU A 215 7.66 -31.09 15.42
C GLU A 215 6.14 -30.86 15.56
N PRO A 216 5.33 -31.26 14.58
CA PRO A 216 3.87 -31.23 14.69
C PRO A 216 3.34 -31.94 15.94
N GLY A 217 2.57 -31.23 16.76
CA GLY A 217 2.01 -31.71 18.02
C GLY A 217 2.96 -31.68 19.21
N GLU A 218 4.25 -31.37 19.00
CA GLU A 218 5.27 -31.31 20.05
C GLU A 218 5.14 -30.04 20.89
N THR A 219 5.46 -30.16 22.18
CA THR A 219 5.65 -29.03 23.10
C THR A 219 7.11 -28.97 23.53
N LYS A 220 7.75 -27.80 23.39
CA LYS A 220 9.09 -27.54 23.93
C LYS A 220 9.08 -26.39 24.92
N SER A 221 9.87 -26.54 25.99
CA SER A 221 10.12 -25.47 26.96
C SER A 221 11.33 -24.65 26.56
N LEU A 222 11.20 -23.33 26.61
CA LEU A 222 12.24 -22.37 26.29
C LEU A 222 12.49 -21.45 27.48
N SER A 223 13.73 -20.99 27.59
CA SER A 223 14.19 -20.03 28.60
C SER A 223 14.87 -18.88 27.91
N TYR A 224 14.43 -17.66 28.19
CA TYR A 224 15.05 -16.44 27.67
C TYR A 224 15.41 -15.47 28.77
N TYR A 225 16.48 -14.70 28.56
CA TYR A 225 16.90 -13.69 29.51
C TYR A 225 15.81 -12.62 29.66
N TYR A 226 15.41 -12.31 30.89
CA TYR A 226 14.42 -11.29 31.20
C TYR A 226 15.03 -10.15 32.04
N HIS A 227 15.05 -8.95 31.45
CA HIS A 227 15.44 -7.71 32.14
C HIS A 227 14.22 -7.07 32.80
N GLY A 228 13.78 -7.61 33.94
CA GLY A 228 12.72 -7.02 34.75
C GLY A 228 12.66 -7.61 36.16
N PRO A 229 11.87 -7.01 37.08
CA PRO A 229 11.71 -7.51 38.43
C PRO A 229 11.17 -8.94 38.44
N THR A 230 11.60 -9.76 39.40
CA THR A 230 10.94 -11.04 39.69
C THR A 230 9.50 -10.75 40.08
N GLY A 231 8.56 -11.19 39.26
CA GLY A 231 7.14 -11.16 39.63
C GLY A 231 6.89 -12.04 40.85
N GLU A 232 6.00 -11.61 41.76
CA GLU A 232 5.42 -12.56 42.72
C GLU A 232 4.54 -13.53 41.93
N ALA A 233 4.75 -14.84 42.14
CA ALA A 233 3.93 -15.87 41.51
C ALA A 233 2.44 -15.59 41.79
N GLY A 234 1.64 -15.49 40.72
CA GLY A 234 0.21 -15.19 40.79
C GLY A 234 -0.18 -13.71 40.72
N LYS A 235 0.75 -12.76 40.80
CA LYS A 235 0.49 -11.32 40.60
C LYS A 235 1.04 -10.76 39.30
N THR A 236 1.87 -11.54 38.61
CA THR A 236 2.43 -11.20 37.30
C THR A 236 1.78 -12.06 36.24
N PHE A 237 1.27 -11.44 35.19
CA PHE A 237 0.69 -12.11 34.05
C PHE A 237 1.34 -11.62 32.76
N VAL A 238 1.45 -12.53 31.79
CA VAL A 238 2.08 -12.27 30.50
C VAL A 238 1.04 -12.49 29.41
N GLU A 239 0.73 -11.42 28.69
CA GLU A 239 -0.03 -11.49 27.45
C GLU A 239 0.94 -11.75 26.31
N THR A 240 0.61 -12.67 25.40
CA THR A 240 1.43 -12.94 24.21
C THR A 240 0.60 -12.77 22.95
N ARG A 241 1.28 -12.33 21.89
CA ARG A 241 0.71 -12.26 20.54
C ARG A 241 1.74 -12.74 19.53
N MET A 242 1.43 -13.83 18.84
CA MET A 242 2.25 -14.33 17.74
C MET A 242 2.37 -13.28 16.66
N ILE A 243 3.61 -12.98 16.28
CA ILE A 243 3.96 -12.09 15.18
C ILE A 243 4.28 -12.95 13.96
N ASN A 244 5.11 -13.97 14.12
CA ASN A 244 5.53 -14.84 13.03
C ASN A 244 5.96 -16.21 13.55
N ALA A 245 6.13 -17.16 12.65
CA ALA A 245 6.86 -18.39 12.91
C ALA A 245 7.79 -18.69 11.74
N PHE A 246 8.73 -19.60 11.95
CA PHE A 246 9.73 -19.95 10.95
C PHE A 246 9.64 -21.43 10.64
N ASP A 247 9.64 -21.79 9.37
CA ASP A 247 9.61 -23.19 8.95
C ASP A 247 10.92 -23.92 9.25
N ALA A 248 11.02 -25.19 8.87
CA ALA A 248 12.23 -25.99 9.06
C ALA A 248 13.46 -25.48 8.27
N ALA A 249 13.25 -24.68 7.21
CA ALA A 249 14.29 -24.01 6.44
C ALA A 249 14.62 -22.61 6.99
N GLU A 250 14.09 -22.27 8.17
CA GLU A 250 14.27 -20.99 8.86
C GLU A 250 13.63 -19.78 8.16
N LEU A 251 12.80 -20.01 7.16
CA LEU A 251 12.08 -18.96 6.44
C LEU A 251 10.85 -18.51 7.25
N PRO A 252 10.60 -17.19 7.35
CA PRO A 252 9.40 -16.67 7.99
C PRO A 252 8.14 -17.09 7.22
N LEU A 253 7.07 -17.39 7.96
CA LEU A 253 5.77 -17.73 7.35
C LEU A 253 5.02 -16.49 6.84
N LEU A 254 5.16 -15.36 7.53
CA LEU A 254 4.47 -14.11 7.18
C LEU A 254 5.43 -13.07 6.63
N ASP A 255 4.98 -12.36 5.59
CA ASP A 255 5.61 -11.13 5.10
C ASP A 255 5.23 -9.95 5.99
N THR A 256 5.98 -9.76 7.07
CA THR A 256 5.82 -8.63 7.98
C THR A 256 6.71 -7.45 7.60
N ASN A 257 7.27 -7.42 6.38
CA ASN A 257 8.26 -6.43 5.95
C ASN A 257 9.41 -6.26 6.96
N THR A 258 9.81 -7.37 7.60
CA THR A 258 10.82 -7.41 8.66
C THR A 258 12.00 -8.25 8.19
N THR A 259 13.19 -7.67 8.13
CA THR A 259 14.41 -8.43 7.88
C THR A 259 14.87 -9.13 9.15
N TYR A 260 14.96 -10.45 9.10
CA TYR A 260 15.46 -11.25 10.21
C TYR A 260 16.97 -11.51 10.06
N ILE A 261 17.77 -10.85 10.91
CA ILE A 261 19.22 -11.03 10.88
C ILE A 261 19.58 -12.49 11.20
N GLY A 262 20.44 -13.08 10.37
CA GLY A 262 20.92 -14.45 10.55
C GLY A 262 19.96 -15.53 10.05
N ARG A 263 18.90 -15.17 9.34
CA ARG A 263 17.98 -16.11 8.66
C ARG A 263 18.03 -15.92 7.14
N PRO A 264 17.64 -16.93 6.34
CA PRO A 264 17.57 -16.81 4.89
C PRO A 264 16.58 -15.74 4.43
N GLU A 265 16.83 -15.16 3.25
CA GLU A 265 15.91 -14.22 2.61
C GLU A 265 14.71 -14.95 1.99
N GLY A 266 13.55 -14.28 1.98
CA GLY A 266 12.31 -14.79 1.39
C GLY A 266 11.28 -15.24 2.43
N TYR A 267 10.23 -15.90 1.95
CA TYR A 267 9.11 -16.38 2.76
C TYR A 267 8.86 -17.86 2.49
N SER A 268 8.33 -18.55 3.50
CA SER A 268 7.94 -19.94 3.36
C SER A 268 6.71 -20.09 2.46
N ASP A 269 6.67 -21.15 1.67
CA ASP A 269 5.45 -21.57 0.96
C ASP A 269 4.44 -22.26 1.89
N GLN A 270 4.82 -22.55 3.15
CA GLN A 270 3.95 -23.18 4.13
C GLN A 270 2.88 -22.19 4.60
N LYS A 271 1.65 -22.69 4.74
CA LYS A 271 0.50 -21.93 5.24
C LYS A 271 -0.02 -22.54 6.53
N CYS A 272 -0.59 -21.71 7.39
CA CYS A 272 -1.07 -22.12 8.70
C CYS A 272 -2.28 -23.10 8.69
N GLU A 273 -2.94 -23.27 7.54
CA GLU A 273 -4.17 -24.07 7.34
C GLU A 273 -4.04 -25.58 7.61
#